data_AF-A0A7S4IFC8-F1
#
_entry.id   AF-A0A7S4IFC8-F1
#
_cell.length_a   1.000
_cell.length_b   1.000
_cell.length_c   1.000
_cell.angle_alpha   90.00
_cell.angle_beta   90.00
_cell.angle_gamma   90.00
#
_symmetry.space_group_name_H-M   'P 1'
#
loop_
_entity.id
_entity.type
_entity.pdbx_description
1 polymer ?
#
loop_
_entity_poly.entity_id
_entity_poly.type
_entity_poly.pdbx_seq_one_letter_code
_entity_poly.pdbx_strand_id
1 'polypeptide(L)'
;MNFSWAIVPPFTSWPKHYLRTKFAPLLKQLNAYRKSPKCATAGPIVRKIGILLKECTPDTKEKILQCTKQFVEELHHHIIQTKMKLLLLSDPAPKPKKKIPATVLYKQELQPLLHIVYVSVNYLLLLMSFPNISLTGKKKIVGETNQMSAEQSLVSLDILSSLYFCRVSFVDADVLVSESLANTERLMGPEQSVNELWLRMPKPKQFYESFPELAVHYTRLPTTEDEDDVLLNRSQFFLIALEERIDTLSLSFLMDELVPLLFFNIQQANIFMNAIAHSMLREMMNLYTKEFGIKLIPKYIQISLRNYPKITRLESLVQSMILIVDILPARDPEYGPLALYCIREQAKRVRQLTGNKLSSKLFCLSLLRLVSICDTSILLPTIEIIERLILTTTSQSEQQTMCLNLRFVISRNFDATRKNILVNWYLHLIQVLQLNQEIVQSP
;
A
#
# COMPACT_ATOMS: atom_id res chain seq x y z
N MET A 1 -29.69 11.81 10.53
CA MET A 1 -28.57 10.86 10.59
C MET A 1 -27.93 10.94 11.98
N ASN A 2 -27.65 9.80 12.63
CA ASN A 2 -26.95 9.77 13.91
C ASN A 2 -25.45 9.58 13.60
N PHE A 3 -24.66 10.64 13.71
CA PHE A 3 -23.21 10.63 13.43
C PHE A 3 -22.38 10.06 14.58
N SER A 4 -22.99 9.25 15.45
CA SER A 4 -22.26 8.55 16.51
C SER A 4 -21.08 7.75 15.96
N TRP A 5 -21.18 7.24 14.73
CA TRP A 5 -20.12 6.50 14.03
C TRP A 5 -18.87 7.34 13.70
N ALA A 6 -19.00 8.65 13.44
CA ALA A 6 -17.86 9.52 13.14
C ALA A 6 -17.02 9.84 14.40
N ILE A 7 -17.62 9.71 15.59
CA ILE A 7 -16.98 9.88 16.89
C ILE A 7 -16.55 8.53 17.49
N VAL A 8 -16.96 7.42 16.86
CA VAL A 8 -16.53 6.09 17.26
C VAL A 8 -15.16 5.86 16.65
N PRO A 9 -14.09 5.77 17.47
CA PRO A 9 -12.77 5.48 16.94
C PRO A 9 -12.79 4.11 16.22
N PRO A 10 -11.87 3.82 15.28
CA PRO A 10 -11.88 2.65 14.39
C PRO A 10 -11.77 1.27 15.09
N PHE A 11 -11.97 1.23 16.41
CA PHE A 11 -11.80 0.08 17.27
C PHE A 11 -13.12 -0.67 17.58
N THR A 12 -14.19 -0.48 16.81
CA THR A 12 -15.46 -1.21 17.03
C THR A 12 -15.34 -2.72 16.89
N SER A 13 -14.32 -3.19 16.17
CA SER A 13 -13.95 -4.61 16.05
C SER A 13 -13.09 -5.12 17.22
N TRP A 14 -12.64 -4.26 18.13
CA TRP A 14 -11.75 -4.66 19.22
C TRP A 14 -12.57 -4.99 20.48
N PRO A 15 -12.23 -6.09 21.19
CA PRO A 15 -12.94 -6.45 22.42
C PRO A 15 -12.97 -5.27 23.40
N LYS A 16 -14.15 -4.88 23.91
CA LYS A 16 -14.32 -3.74 24.82
C LYS A 16 -13.37 -3.78 26.03
N HIS A 17 -13.01 -4.98 26.48
CA HIS A 17 -12.02 -5.21 27.54
C HIS A 17 -10.60 -4.75 27.14
N TYR A 18 -10.17 -5.02 25.91
CA TYR A 18 -8.86 -4.65 25.38
C TYR A 18 -8.68 -3.12 25.28
N LEU A 19 -9.72 -2.43 24.79
CA LEU A 19 -9.71 -0.96 24.72
C LEU A 19 -9.64 -0.31 26.10
N ARG A 20 -10.41 -0.83 27.07
CA ARG A 20 -10.42 -0.31 28.44
C ARG A 20 -9.12 -0.52 29.19
N THR A 21 -8.37 -1.59 28.89
CA THR A 21 -7.12 -1.93 29.59
C THR A 21 -5.90 -1.29 28.94
N LYS A 22 -5.81 -1.27 27.61
CA LYS A 22 -4.64 -0.73 26.90
C LYS A 22 -4.74 0.76 26.56
N PHE A 23 -5.94 1.31 26.46
CA PHE A 23 -6.19 2.69 26.03
C PHE A 23 -7.06 3.49 27.01
N ALA A 24 -7.03 3.12 28.31
CA ALA A 24 -7.77 3.82 29.37
C ALA A 24 -7.57 5.35 29.39
N PRO A 25 -6.34 5.88 29.19
CA PRO A 25 -6.12 7.32 29.14
C PRO A 25 -6.81 8.00 27.95
N LEU A 26 -6.77 7.36 26.77
CA LEU A 26 -7.43 7.86 25.55
C LEU A 26 -8.96 7.80 25.68
N LEU A 27 -9.52 6.73 26.26
CA LEU A 27 -10.96 6.64 26.55
C LEU A 27 -11.42 7.70 27.56
N LYS A 28 -10.58 8.03 28.55
CA LYS A 28 -10.84 9.12 29.50
C LYS A 28 -10.80 10.49 28.82
N GLN A 29 -9.84 10.71 27.92
CA GLN A 29 -9.73 11.93 27.11
C GLN A 29 -10.89 12.07 26.12
N LEU A 30 -11.31 11.00 25.42
CA LEU A 30 -12.47 10.99 24.52
C LEU A 30 -13.77 11.25 25.29
N ASN A 31 -13.94 10.68 26.48
CA ASN A 31 -15.10 10.96 27.32
C ASN A 31 -15.09 12.37 27.89
N ALA A 32 -13.92 12.92 28.24
CA ALA A 32 -13.78 14.31 28.65
C ALA A 32 -14.06 15.26 27.48
N TYR A 33 -13.58 14.94 26.29
CA TYR A 33 -13.81 15.67 25.05
C TYR A 33 -15.30 15.64 24.66
N ARG A 34 -15.97 14.48 24.72
CA ARG A 34 -17.42 14.33 24.51
C ARG A 34 -18.27 15.19 25.45
N LYS A 35 -17.76 15.46 26.65
CA LYS A 35 -18.38 16.32 27.66
C LYS A 35 -17.87 17.77 27.60
N SER A 36 -16.95 18.09 26.70
CA SER A 36 -16.35 19.42 26.60
C SER A 36 -17.26 20.41 25.88
N PRO A 37 -17.15 21.72 26.20
CA PRO A 37 -17.85 22.78 25.46
C PRO A 37 -17.56 22.77 23.95
N LYS A 38 -16.39 22.25 23.53
CA LYS A 38 -15.97 22.10 22.13
C LYS A 38 -16.77 21.02 21.38
N CYS A 39 -17.08 19.89 22.03
CA CYS A 39 -17.99 18.88 21.46
C CYS A 39 -19.45 19.36 21.46
N ALA A 40 -19.82 20.19 22.44
CA ALA A 40 -21.11 20.86 22.48
C ALA A 40 -21.29 21.91 21.36
N THR A 41 -20.22 22.34 20.67
CA THR A 41 -20.26 23.21 19.48
C THR A 41 -20.29 22.40 18.18
N ALA A 42 -19.55 21.29 18.09
CA ALA A 42 -19.58 20.39 16.93
C ALA A 42 -20.94 19.67 16.74
N GLY A 43 -21.59 19.29 17.85
CA GLY A 43 -22.90 18.60 17.84
C GLY A 43 -24.02 19.40 17.17
N PRO A 44 -24.25 20.67 17.53
CA PRO A 44 -25.18 21.57 16.85
C PRO A 44 -24.87 21.77 15.37
N ILE A 45 -23.59 21.81 14.98
CA ILE A 45 -23.18 21.97 13.57
C ILE A 45 -23.57 20.76 12.74
N VAL A 46 -23.19 19.56 13.20
CA VAL A 46 -23.57 18.29 12.57
C VAL A 46 -25.10 18.11 12.54
N ARG A 47 -25.79 18.56 13.59
CA ARG A 47 -27.25 18.53 13.68
C ARG A 47 -27.91 19.55 12.73
N LYS A 48 -27.32 20.75 12.57
CA LYS A 48 -27.78 21.80 11.65
C LYS A 48 -27.58 21.37 10.20
N ILE A 49 -26.43 20.79 9.87
CA ILE A 49 -26.18 20.18 8.55
C ILE A 49 -27.18 19.02 8.30
N GLY A 50 -27.39 18.15 9.29
CA GLY A 50 -28.36 17.05 9.20
C GLY A 50 -29.83 17.48 9.11
N ILE A 51 -30.19 18.68 9.58
CA ILE A 51 -31.51 19.29 9.42
C ILE A 51 -31.62 19.92 8.02
N LEU A 52 -30.63 20.71 7.60
CA LEU A 52 -30.57 21.32 6.26
C LEU A 52 -30.64 20.28 5.13
N LEU A 53 -30.04 19.10 5.32
CA LEU A 53 -30.11 17.99 4.37
C LEU A 53 -31.47 17.29 4.34
N LYS A 54 -32.20 17.28 5.47
CA LYS A 54 -33.56 16.71 5.53
C LYS A 54 -34.60 17.61 4.88
N GLU A 55 -34.34 18.91 4.82
CA GLU A 55 -35.24 19.93 4.28
C GLU A 55 -34.95 20.26 2.80
N CYS A 56 -34.08 19.48 2.16
CA CYS A 56 -33.43 19.83 0.90
C CYS A 56 -34.29 19.47 -0.34
N THR A 57 -34.61 20.49 -1.16
CA THR A 57 -35.07 20.37 -2.56
C THR A 57 -33.89 20.48 -3.54
N PRO A 58 -34.03 20.13 -4.83
CA PRO A 58 -32.93 20.20 -5.81
C PRO A 58 -32.22 21.57 -5.89
N ASP A 59 -32.97 22.68 -5.81
CA ASP A 59 -32.43 24.06 -5.84
C ASP A 59 -31.60 24.44 -4.60
N THR A 60 -31.72 23.68 -3.49
CA THR A 60 -30.94 23.90 -2.27
C THR A 60 -29.60 23.17 -2.24
N LYS A 61 -29.33 22.25 -3.18
CA LYS A 61 -28.07 21.49 -3.23
C LYS A 61 -26.84 22.38 -3.46
N GLU A 62 -26.93 23.32 -4.40
CA GLU A 62 -25.86 24.28 -4.72
C GLU A 62 -25.51 25.16 -3.51
N LYS A 63 -26.55 25.63 -2.79
CA LYS A 63 -26.41 26.47 -1.59
C LYS A 63 -25.83 25.70 -0.40
N ILE A 64 -26.21 24.43 -0.22
CA ILE A 64 -25.63 23.56 0.80
C ILE A 64 -24.17 23.26 0.47
N LEU A 65 -23.85 23.03 -0.81
CA LEU A 65 -22.49 22.81 -1.28
C LEU A 65 -21.59 24.03 -1.01
N GLN A 66 -22.04 25.23 -1.39
CA GLN A 66 -21.33 26.48 -1.11
C GLN A 66 -21.15 26.73 0.40
N CYS A 67 -22.21 26.54 1.19
CA CYS A 67 -22.16 26.72 2.65
C CYS A 67 -21.20 25.73 3.31
N THR A 68 -21.22 24.48 2.86
CA THR A 68 -20.32 23.43 3.37
C THR A 68 -18.86 23.70 2.97
N LYS A 69 -18.63 24.14 1.72
CA LYS A 69 -17.30 24.52 1.22
C LYS A 69 -16.72 25.70 1.99
N GLN A 70 -17.49 26.79 2.12
CA GLN A 70 -17.07 27.99 2.87
C GLN A 70 -16.73 27.64 4.32
N PHE A 71 -17.54 26.78 4.96
CA PHE A 71 -17.29 26.36 6.33
C PHE A 71 -16.03 25.49 6.48
N VAL A 72 -15.74 24.62 5.51
CA VAL A 72 -14.49 23.85 5.48
C VAL A 72 -13.29 24.76 5.31
N GLU A 73 -13.38 25.75 4.42
CA GLU A 73 -12.32 26.74 4.20
C GLU A 73 -12.04 27.55 5.47
N GLU A 74 -13.09 28.03 6.15
CA GLU A 74 -12.98 28.75 7.42
C GLU A 74 -12.36 27.88 8.53
N LEU A 75 -12.80 26.62 8.66
CA LEU A 75 -12.25 25.70 9.64
C LEU A 75 -10.79 25.34 9.33
N HIS A 76 -10.47 25.08 8.07
CA HIS A 76 -9.11 24.78 7.62
C HIS A 76 -8.17 25.96 7.90
N HIS A 77 -8.62 27.18 7.59
CA HIS A 77 -7.88 28.41 7.88
C HIS A 77 -7.64 28.59 9.38
N HIS A 78 -8.67 28.37 10.21
CA HIS A 78 -8.56 28.46 11.66
C HIS A 78 -7.59 27.41 12.24
N ILE A 79 -7.56 26.20 11.68
CA ILE A 79 -6.66 25.14 12.10
C ILE A 79 -5.22 25.42 11.66
N ILE A 80 -4.99 25.92 10.44
CA ILE A 80 -3.66 26.37 9.98
C ILE A 80 -3.15 27.50 10.88
N GLN A 81 -3.98 28.51 11.17
CA GLN A 81 -3.61 29.60 12.06
C GLN A 81 -3.25 29.10 13.47
N THR A 82 -3.99 28.11 13.97
CA THR A 82 -3.73 27.50 15.29
C THR A 82 -2.46 26.65 15.26
N LYS A 83 -2.19 25.89 14.19
CA LYS A 83 -0.95 25.14 13.96
C LYS A 83 0.26 26.09 13.90
N MET A 84 0.15 27.17 13.13
CA MET A 84 1.18 28.21 13.05
C MET A 84 1.43 28.87 14.41
N LYS A 85 0.39 29.24 15.15
CA LYS A 85 0.55 29.77 16.51
C LYS A 85 1.23 28.77 17.43
N LEU A 86 0.87 27.48 17.38
CA LEU A 86 1.50 26.45 18.21
C LEU A 86 2.97 26.18 17.84
N LEU A 87 3.30 26.18 16.54
CA LEU A 87 4.67 25.98 16.05
C LEU A 87 5.56 27.22 16.33
N LEU A 88 5.01 28.43 16.20
CA LEU A 88 5.73 29.69 16.43
C LEU A 88 5.85 30.05 17.93
N LEU A 89 4.95 29.55 18.78
CA LEU A 89 5.03 29.69 20.26
C LEU A 89 5.90 28.60 20.91
N SER A 90 6.46 27.67 20.13
CA SER A 90 7.42 26.67 20.60
C SER A 90 8.81 27.28 20.72
N ASP A 91 9.02 28.07 21.77
CA ASP A 91 10.31 28.68 22.13
C ASP A 91 11.42 27.60 22.29
N PRO A 92 12.63 27.75 21.72
CA PRO A 92 13.69 26.73 21.79
C PRO A 92 14.42 26.66 23.16
N ALA A 93 13.91 27.32 24.20
CA ALA A 93 14.57 27.34 25.50
C ALA A 93 14.23 26.11 26.37
N PRO A 94 15.24 25.44 26.96
CA PRO A 94 15.03 24.23 27.74
C PRO A 94 14.52 24.57 29.14
N LYS A 95 13.31 24.12 29.49
CA LYS A 95 12.94 23.93 30.91
C LYS A 95 12.34 22.55 31.15
N PRO A 96 12.75 21.86 32.25
CA PRO A 96 12.42 20.47 32.50
C PRO A 96 11.10 20.36 33.24
N LYS A 97 9.99 20.55 32.52
CA LYS A 97 8.70 19.97 32.93
C LYS A 97 8.09 19.41 31.67
N LYS A 98 7.66 18.13 31.72
CA LYS A 98 7.08 17.32 30.63
C LYS A 98 6.01 18.10 29.84
N LYS A 99 6.42 19.03 28.97
CA LYS A 99 5.56 19.65 27.98
C LYS A 99 5.38 18.60 26.91
N ILE A 100 4.14 18.14 26.77
CA ILE A 100 3.72 17.34 25.63
C ILE A 100 4.13 18.15 24.38
N PRO A 101 4.94 17.58 23.47
CA PRO A 101 5.37 18.31 22.27
C PRO A 101 4.15 18.89 21.54
N ALA A 102 4.25 20.09 20.99
CA ALA A 102 3.14 20.74 20.28
C ALA A 102 2.57 19.85 19.16
N THR A 103 3.42 19.03 18.54
CA THR A 103 3.05 17.97 17.59
C THR A 103 2.14 16.90 18.19
N VAL A 104 2.38 16.48 19.44
CA VAL A 104 1.54 15.51 20.15
C VAL A 104 0.21 16.13 20.60
N LEU A 105 0.20 17.41 21.00
CA LEU A 105 -1.04 18.12 21.35
C LEU A 105 -1.94 18.33 20.12
N TYR A 106 -1.34 18.66 18.97
CA TYR A 106 -2.04 18.72 17.67
C TYR A 106 -2.69 17.37 17.31
N LYS A 107 -1.95 16.26 17.43
CA LYS A 107 -2.46 14.90 17.20
C LYS A 107 -3.61 14.53 18.14
N GLN A 108 -3.53 14.92 19.42
CA GLN A 108 -4.52 14.52 20.42
C GLN A 108 -5.80 15.37 20.38
N GLU A 109 -5.71 16.66 20.03
CA GLU A 109 -6.84 17.59 20.17
C GLU A 109 -7.48 18.04 18.85
N LEU A 110 -6.67 18.27 17.80
CA LEU A 110 -7.14 18.90 16.56
C LEU A 110 -7.36 17.88 15.43
N GLN A 111 -6.53 16.84 15.35
CA GLN A 111 -6.63 15.82 14.30
C GLN A 111 -7.98 15.07 14.31
N PRO A 112 -8.56 14.66 15.46
CA PRO A 112 -9.87 14.00 15.48
C PRO A 112 -11.01 14.92 15.03
N LEU A 113 -10.90 16.22 15.34
CA LEU A 113 -11.87 17.24 14.94
C LEU A 113 -11.83 17.49 13.43
N LEU A 114 -10.62 17.67 12.90
CA LEU A 114 -10.38 17.84 11.47
C LEU A 114 -10.84 16.60 10.71
N HIS A 115 -10.57 15.42 11.26
CA HIS A 115 -11.03 14.15 10.72
C HIS A 115 -12.57 14.05 10.71
N ILE A 116 -13.27 14.36 11.80
CA ILE A 116 -14.74 14.33 11.87
C ILE A 116 -15.36 15.31 10.87
N VAL A 117 -14.87 16.55 10.78
CA VAL A 117 -15.45 17.55 9.88
C VAL A 117 -15.12 17.21 8.43
N TYR A 118 -13.89 16.83 8.12
CA TYR A 118 -13.49 16.46 6.77
C TYR A 118 -14.24 15.22 6.29
N VAL A 119 -14.41 14.20 7.14
CA VAL A 119 -15.22 13.02 6.81
C VAL A 119 -16.68 13.38 6.68
N SER A 120 -17.24 14.16 7.59
CA SER A 120 -18.65 14.54 7.50
C SER A 120 -18.92 15.34 6.23
N VAL A 121 -18.06 16.29 5.86
CA VAL A 121 -18.23 17.06 4.62
C VAL A 121 -18.07 16.18 3.40
N ASN A 122 -16.96 15.44 3.28
CA ASN A 122 -16.74 14.57 2.12
C ASN A 122 -17.85 13.52 1.99
N TYR A 123 -18.30 12.94 3.10
CA TYR A 123 -19.41 12.01 3.10
C TYR A 123 -20.73 12.64 2.64
N LEU A 124 -20.99 13.89 3.02
CA LEU A 124 -22.17 14.62 2.56
C LEU A 124 -22.09 14.99 1.10
N LEU A 125 -20.92 15.40 0.62
CA LEU A 125 -20.66 15.61 -0.81
C LEU A 125 -20.91 14.31 -1.59
N LEU A 126 -20.49 13.15 -1.05
CA LEU A 126 -20.75 11.85 -1.64
C LEU A 126 -22.25 11.52 -1.67
N LEU A 127 -22.98 11.70 -0.56
CA LEU A 127 -24.43 11.48 -0.51
C LEU A 127 -25.21 12.42 -1.44
N MET A 128 -24.73 13.66 -1.63
CA MET A 128 -25.33 14.58 -2.60
C MET A 128 -25.06 14.16 -4.04
N SER A 129 -23.90 13.57 -4.31
CA SER A 129 -23.51 13.02 -5.62
C SER A 129 -24.26 11.73 -5.94
N PHE A 130 -24.60 10.94 -4.90
CA PHE A 130 -25.32 9.67 -5.02
C PHE A 130 -26.54 9.62 -4.07
N PRO A 131 -27.68 10.22 -4.46
CA PRO A 131 -28.87 10.30 -3.61
C PRO A 131 -29.48 8.93 -3.25
N ASN A 132 -29.10 7.87 -3.95
CA ASN A 132 -29.64 6.51 -3.77
C ASN A 132 -28.77 5.60 -2.88
N ILE A 133 -27.66 6.10 -2.28
CA ILE A 133 -26.86 5.29 -1.35
C ILE A 133 -27.67 5.07 -0.05
N SER A 134 -28.11 3.83 0.18
CA SER A 134 -28.78 3.42 1.42
C SER A 134 -27.76 3.13 2.53
N LEU A 135 -27.86 3.90 3.61
CA LEU A 135 -27.02 3.82 4.82
C LEU A 135 -27.16 2.53 5.65
N THR A 136 -28.02 1.59 5.25
CA THR A 136 -28.44 0.48 6.12
C THR A 136 -27.83 -0.88 5.78
N GLY A 137 -26.88 -0.94 4.84
CA GLY A 137 -26.25 -2.21 4.42
C GLY A 137 -27.24 -3.20 3.77
N LYS A 138 -28.48 -2.78 3.50
CA LYS A 138 -29.46 -3.54 2.75
C LYS A 138 -29.54 -2.98 1.34
N LYS A 139 -28.99 -3.78 0.42
CA LYS A 139 -29.00 -3.60 -1.04
C LYS A 139 -30.24 -2.88 -1.55
N LYS A 140 -30.03 -1.63 -1.97
CA LYS A 140 -30.63 -1.02 -3.16
C LYS A 140 -29.77 0.18 -3.57
N ILE A 141 -28.50 -0.08 -3.83
CA ILE A 141 -27.78 0.70 -4.85
C ILE A 141 -28.39 0.21 -6.17
N VAL A 142 -28.70 1.11 -7.09
CA VAL A 142 -29.44 0.85 -8.35
C VAL A 142 -30.97 0.86 -8.22
N GLY A 143 -31.52 2.05 -8.01
CA GLY A 143 -32.64 2.51 -8.84
C GLY A 143 -32.05 3.23 -10.06
N GLU A 144 -32.71 3.14 -11.21
CA GLU A 144 -32.33 3.67 -12.54
C GLU A 144 -31.32 4.81 -12.48
N THR A 145 -30.19 4.61 -13.16
CA THR A 145 -29.05 5.51 -13.25
C THR A 145 -29.51 6.97 -13.45
N ASN A 146 -29.49 7.76 -12.38
CA ASN A 146 -29.30 9.20 -12.53
C ASN A 146 -27.97 9.33 -13.29
N GLN A 147 -28.03 9.84 -14.52
CA GLN A 147 -26.86 10.03 -15.38
C GLN A 147 -25.93 11.04 -14.71
N MET A 148 -25.02 10.57 -13.85
CA MET A 148 -23.94 11.40 -13.33
C MET A 148 -23.06 11.82 -14.49
N SER A 149 -22.75 13.11 -14.57
CA SER A 149 -21.76 13.59 -15.52
C SER A 149 -20.37 13.03 -15.17
N ALA A 150 -19.46 13.03 -16.15
CA ALA A 150 -18.10 12.55 -15.91
C ALA A 150 -17.41 13.35 -14.79
N GLU A 151 -17.63 14.68 -14.74
CA GLU A 151 -17.08 15.54 -13.69
C GLU A 151 -17.63 15.17 -12.31
N GLN A 152 -18.92 14.83 -12.19
CA GLN A 152 -19.49 14.39 -10.92
C GLN A 152 -18.88 13.07 -10.44
N SER A 153 -18.57 12.15 -11.36
CA SER A 153 -17.87 10.91 -11.05
C SER A 153 -16.42 11.14 -10.63
N LEU A 154 -15.71 12.07 -11.29
CA LEU A 154 -14.35 12.46 -10.90
C LEU A 154 -14.31 13.15 -9.53
N VAL A 155 -15.23 14.08 -9.25
CA VAL A 155 -15.38 14.72 -7.94
C VAL A 155 -15.69 13.68 -6.86
N SER A 156 -16.51 12.69 -7.18
CA SER A 156 -16.79 11.57 -6.26
C SER A 156 -15.52 10.78 -5.94
N LEU A 157 -14.66 10.52 -6.92
CA LEU A 157 -13.38 9.85 -6.70
C LEU A 157 -12.42 10.68 -5.85
N ASP A 158 -12.39 12.01 -6.01
CA ASP A 158 -11.61 12.87 -5.12
C ASP A 158 -12.10 12.77 -3.67
N ILE A 159 -13.42 12.84 -3.49
CA ILE A 159 -14.07 12.69 -2.18
C ILE A 159 -13.76 11.31 -1.57
N LEU A 160 -13.85 10.24 -2.37
CA LEU A 160 -13.55 8.88 -1.94
C LEU A 160 -12.06 8.76 -1.56
N SER A 161 -11.14 9.35 -2.34
CA SER A 161 -9.70 9.40 -2.01
C SER A 161 -9.47 10.10 -0.66
N SER A 162 -10.23 11.16 -0.40
CA SER A 162 -10.20 11.93 0.84
C SER A 162 -10.78 11.17 2.04
N LEU A 163 -11.82 10.36 1.84
CA LEU A 163 -12.37 9.47 2.86
C LEU A 163 -11.44 8.28 3.15
N TYR A 164 -10.79 7.76 2.11
CA TYR A 164 -9.80 6.68 2.20
C TYR A 164 -8.56 7.16 2.97
N PHE A 165 -8.11 8.39 2.71
CA PHE A 165 -7.09 9.08 3.51
C PHE A 165 -7.44 9.11 5.00
N CYS A 166 -8.70 9.40 5.30
CA CYS A 166 -9.24 9.40 6.65
C CYS A 166 -9.36 7.99 7.27
N ARG A 167 -9.01 6.92 6.53
CA ARG A 167 -9.21 5.51 6.95
C ARG A 167 -10.66 5.23 7.36
N VAL A 168 -11.61 5.93 6.73
CA VAL A 168 -13.02 5.64 6.91
C VAL A 168 -13.34 4.44 6.04
N SER A 169 -13.51 3.29 6.68
CA SER A 169 -14.03 2.10 6.02
C SER A 169 -15.54 2.22 5.92
N PHE A 170 -16.06 2.15 4.69
CA PHE A 170 -17.48 1.97 4.41
C PHE A 170 -17.61 0.72 3.55
N VAL A 171 -18.65 -0.08 3.84
CA VAL A 171 -18.85 -1.41 3.23
C VAL A 171 -18.97 -1.35 1.71
N ASP A 172 -19.44 -0.22 1.19
CA ASP A 172 -19.68 -0.01 -0.24
C ASP A 172 -18.60 0.83 -0.92
N ALA A 173 -17.44 1.04 -0.28
CA ALA A 173 -16.38 1.89 -0.82
C ALA A 173 -15.85 1.41 -2.17
N ASP A 174 -15.45 0.14 -2.23
CA ASP A 174 -14.90 -0.45 -3.44
C ASP A 174 -15.95 -0.43 -4.56
N VAL A 175 -17.22 -0.69 -4.24
CA VAL A 175 -18.33 -0.62 -5.20
C VAL A 175 -18.47 0.79 -5.78
N LEU A 176 -18.46 1.83 -4.94
CA LEU A 176 -18.59 3.21 -5.40
C LEU A 176 -17.38 3.68 -6.21
N VAL A 177 -16.18 3.21 -5.84
CA VAL A 177 -14.96 3.46 -6.60
C VAL A 177 -15.09 2.83 -7.99
N SER A 178 -15.41 1.52 -8.07
CA SER A 178 -15.59 0.83 -9.35
C SER A 178 -16.70 1.44 -10.20
N GLU A 179 -17.86 1.80 -9.61
CA GLU A 179 -18.97 2.45 -10.32
C GLU A 179 -18.58 3.85 -10.84
N SER A 180 -17.92 4.66 -10.00
CA SER A 180 -17.49 6.01 -10.40
C SER A 180 -16.50 5.93 -11.55
N LEU A 181 -15.53 5.01 -11.46
CA LEU A 181 -14.53 4.83 -12.50
C LEU A 181 -15.15 4.29 -13.80
N ALA A 182 -16.05 3.30 -13.72
CA ALA A 182 -16.77 2.77 -14.88
C ALA A 182 -17.63 3.86 -15.56
N ASN A 183 -18.24 4.76 -14.77
CA ASN A 183 -19.01 5.87 -15.33
C ASN A 183 -18.13 6.90 -16.02
N THR A 184 -16.99 7.29 -15.42
CA THR A 184 -16.02 8.20 -16.05
C THR A 184 -15.50 7.63 -17.36
N GLU A 185 -15.13 6.35 -17.37
CA GLU A 185 -14.66 5.63 -18.55
C GLU A 185 -15.73 5.55 -19.66
N ARG A 186 -16.98 5.26 -19.29
CA ARG A 186 -18.11 5.24 -20.23
C ARG A 186 -18.36 6.60 -20.89
N LEU A 187 -18.16 7.69 -20.16
CA LEU A 187 -18.51 9.05 -20.60
C LEU A 187 -17.37 9.78 -21.32
N MET A 188 -16.12 9.54 -20.92
CA MET A 188 -14.94 10.22 -21.48
C MET A 188 -14.09 9.32 -22.37
N GLY A 189 -14.31 8.01 -22.32
CA GLY A 189 -13.40 7.01 -22.87
C GLY A 189 -12.30 6.60 -21.88
N PRO A 190 -11.72 5.40 -22.05
CA PRO A 190 -10.76 4.81 -21.11
C PRO A 190 -9.50 5.65 -20.94
N GLU A 191 -8.90 6.08 -22.04
CA GLU A 191 -7.64 6.85 -22.00
C GLU A 191 -7.83 8.22 -21.35
N GLN A 192 -8.90 8.95 -21.70
CA GLN A 192 -9.16 10.25 -21.09
C GLN A 192 -9.53 10.12 -19.60
N SER A 193 -10.31 9.11 -19.23
CA SER A 193 -10.61 8.81 -17.83
C SER A 193 -9.33 8.59 -17.03
N VAL A 194 -8.38 7.81 -17.55
CA VAL A 194 -7.10 7.56 -16.89
C VAL A 194 -6.26 8.83 -16.78
N ASN A 195 -6.19 9.63 -17.83
CA ASN A 195 -5.46 10.89 -17.81
C ASN A 195 -6.00 11.83 -16.74
N GLU A 196 -7.33 11.93 -16.59
CA GLU A 196 -7.94 12.72 -15.51
C GLU A 196 -7.62 12.18 -14.11
N LEU A 197 -7.67 10.85 -13.92
CA LEU A 197 -7.28 10.23 -12.66
C LEU A 197 -5.79 10.50 -12.34
N TRP A 198 -4.94 10.41 -13.35
CA TRP A 198 -3.51 10.67 -13.23
C TRP A 198 -3.20 12.13 -12.90
N LEU A 199 -3.96 13.07 -13.47
CA LEU A 199 -3.85 14.50 -13.16
C LEU A 199 -4.31 14.82 -11.74
N ARG A 200 -5.32 14.11 -11.23
CA ARG A 200 -5.84 14.28 -9.86
C ARG A 200 -5.03 13.55 -8.79
N MET A 201 -4.27 12.53 -9.17
CA MET A 201 -3.37 11.83 -8.26
C MET A 201 -2.30 12.79 -7.73
N PRO A 202 -2.10 12.90 -6.40
CA PRO A 202 -1.04 13.74 -5.85
C PRO A 202 0.34 13.28 -6.33
N LYS A 203 1.01 14.08 -7.15
CA LYS A 203 2.37 13.76 -7.62
C LYS A 203 3.40 14.23 -6.58
N PRO A 204 4.43 13.43 -6.26
CA PRO A 204 5.47 13.83 -5.30
C PRO A 204 6.09 15.21 -5.62
N LYS A 205 6.30 15.50 -6.90
CA LYS A 205 6.90 16.75 -7.39
C LYS A 205 6.05 18.00 -7.12
N GLN A 206 4.72 17.90 -7.27
CA GLN A 206 3.79 19.03 -7.11
C GLN A 206 3.75 19.56 -5.67
N PHE A 207 4.03 18.71 -4.67
CA PHE A 207 4.08 19.15 -3.28
C PHE A 207 5.31 20.04 -2.98
N TYR A 208 6.48 19.67 -3.52
CA TYR A 208 7.71 20.47 -3.37
C TYR A 208 7.63 21.81 -4.11
N GLU A 209 6.89 21.86 -5.22
CA GLU A 209 6.65 23.09 -6.00
C GLU A 209 5.59 23.99 -5.37
N SER A 210 4.56 23.42 -4.72
CA SER A 210 3.49 24.20 -4.07
C SER A 210 3.94 24.89 -2.78
N PHE A 211 5.07 24.47 -2.20
CA PHE A 211 5.63 25.06 -0.98
C PHE A 211 7.16 25.21 -1.05
N PRO A 212 7.69 26.10 -1.92
CA PRO A 212 9.13 26.22 -2.17
C PRO A 212 9.93 26.60 -0.92
N GLU A 213 9.32 27.40 -0.04
CA GLU A 213 9.92 27.86 1.23
C GLU A 213 10.08 26.72 2.24
N LEU A 214 9.25 25.67 2.15
CA LEU A 214 9.34 24.48 3.00
C LEU A 214 10.35 23.46 2.45
N ALA A 215 10.58 23.40 1.14
CA ALA A 215 11.49 22.45 0.50
C ALA A 215 12.95 22.52 1.03
N VAL A 216 13.43 23.72 1.38
CA VAL A 216 14.77 23.96 1.93
C VAL A 216 14.92 23.45 3.37
N HIS A 217 13.83 23.40 4.14
CA HIS A 217 13.80 22.87 5.51
C HIS A 217 13.43 21.37 5.57
N TYR A 218 12.64 20.88 4.62
CA TYR A 218 12.19 19.49 4.48
C TYR A 218 13.29 18.52 4.01
N THR A 219 14.29 19.00 3.28
CA THR A 219 15.49 18.18 2.94
C THR A 219 16.37 17.88 4.17
N ARG A 220 16.18 18.60 5.29
CA ARG A 220 17.02 18.50 6.49
C ARG A 220 16.29 18.00 7.73
N LEU A 221 14.97 17.94 7.72
CA LEU A 221 14.14 17.40 8.80
C LEU A 221 13.40 16.18 8.27
N PRO A 222 13.46 15.01 8.94
CA PRO A 222 12.54 13.94 8.61
C PRO A 222 11.14 14.54 8.72
N THR A 223 10.44 14.54 7.59
CA THR A 223 9.00 14.76 7.52
C THR A 223 8.38 14.07 8.73
N THR A 224 7.60 14.80 9.53
CA THR A 224 6.82 14.11 10.55
C THR A 224 5.98 13.08 9.81
N GLU A 225 6.10 11.80 10.17
CA GLU A 225 5.54 10.62 9.46
C GLU A 225 4.10 10.83 8.93
N ASP A 226 3.32 11.73 9.53
CA ASP A 226 1.91 11.96 9.25
C ASP A 226 1.58 12.80 7.99
N GLU A 227 2.45 13.70 7.49
CA GLU A 227 2.15 14.49 6.27
C GLU A 227 2.51 13.71 4.99
N ASP A 228 3.58 12.93 5.03
CA ASP A 228 3.90 11.95 3.99
C ASP A 228 2.79 10.88 3.93
N ASP A 229 2.26 10.43 5.07
CA ASP A 229 1.14 9.49 5.12
C ASP A 229 -0.12 10.00 4.38
N VAL A 230 -0.39 11.30 4.39
CA VAL A 230 -1.56 11.89 3.70
C VAL A 230 -1.46 11.69 2.19
N LEU A 231 -0.32 12.10 1.62
CA LEU A 231 -0.04 12.02 0.20
C LEU A 231 0.09 10.56 -0.25
N LEU A 232 0.72 9.74 0.58
CA LEU A 232 0.90 8.32 0.30
C LEU A 232 -0.45 7.60 0.31
N ASN A 233 -1.36 7.87 1.25
CA ASN A 233 -2.68 7.24 1.27
C ASN A 233 -3.56 7.65 0.08
N ARG A 234 -3.49 8.92 -0.36
CA ARG A 234 -4.22 9.35 -1.57
C ARG A 234 -3.60 8.77 -2.84
N SER A 235 -2.27 8.77 -2.95
CA SER A 235 -1.56 8.11 -4.06
C SER A 235 -1.88 6.61 -4.10
N GLN A 236 -1.99 5.97 -2.93
CA GLN A 236 -2.38 4.58 -2.79
C GLN A 236 -3.76 4.32 -3.40
N PHE A 237 -4.74 5.16 -3.08
CA PHE A 237 -6.10 5.07 -3.64
C PHE A 237 -6.08 5.13 -5.18
N PHE A 238 -5.38 6.10 -5.76
CA PHE A 238 -5.31 6.24 -7.20
C PHE A 238 -4.53 5.09 -7.87
N LEU A 239 -3.46 4.59 -7.25
CA LEU A 239 -2.76 3.43 -7.77
C LEU A 239 -3.62 2.16 -7.76
N ILE A 240 -4.43 1.95 -6.71
CA ILE A 240 -5.41 0.84 -6.68
C ILE A 240 -6.43 1.00 -7.82
N ALA A 241 -6.96 2.21 -8.01
CA ALA A 241 -7.88 2.50 -9.11
C ALA A 241 -7.26 2.30 -10.51
N LEU A 242 -5.95 2.55 -10.65
CA LEU A 242 -5.19 2.32 -11.88
C LEU A 242 -4.82 0.84 -12.07
N GLU A 243 -4.58 0.09 -11.00
CA GLU A 243 -4.27 -1.35 -11.07
C GLU A 243 -5.38 -2.13 -11.76
N GLU A 244 -6.65 -1.78 -11.51
CA GLU A 244 -7.82 -2.38 -12.17
C GLU A 244 -7.95 -2.09 -13.66
N ARG A 245 -7.19 -1.11 -14.19
CA ARG A 245 -7.28 -0.62 -15.58
C ARG A 245 -6.00 -0.83 -16.36
N ILE A 246 -5.04 -1.55 -15.81
CA ILE A 246 -3.69 -1.58 -16.34
C ILE A 246 -3.64 -2.12 -17.78
N ASP A 247 -4.62 -2.93 -18.18
CA ASP A 247 -4.82 -3.52 -19.51
C ASP A 247 -5.49 -2.59 -20.53
N THR A 248 -6.14 -1.51 -20.07
CA THR A 248 -6.77 -0.49 -20.94
C THR A 248 -5.85 0.71 -21.19
N LEU A 249 -4.70 0.78 -20.52
CA LEU A 249 -3.77 1.91 -20.62
C LEU A 249 -2.96 1.86 -21.91
N SER A 250 -2.70 3.03 -22.50
CA SER A 250 -1.82 3.14 -23.64
C SER A 250 -0.37 2.81 -23.27
N LEU A 251 0.33 2.14 -24.19
CA LEU A 251 1.71 1.72 -23.98
C LEU A 251 2.65 2.90 -23.68
N SER A 252 2.42 4.06 -24.31
CA SER A 252 3.16 5.29 -24.04
C SER A 252 2.98 5.75 -22.60
N PHE A 253 1.73 5.86 -22.12
CA PHE A 253 1.46 6.24 -20.73
C PHE A 253 2.11 5.27 -19.73
N LEU A 254 1.98 3.96 -19.98
CA LEU A 254 2.59 2.93 -19.14
C LEU A 254 4.10 3.13 -19.03
N MET A 255 4.80 3.34 -20.15
CA MET A 255 6.26 3.41 -20.19
C MET A 255 6.82 4.76 -19.73
N ASP A 256 6.16 5.86 -20.09
CA ASP A 256 6.67 7.22 -19.87
C ASP A 256 6.30 7.78 -18.49
N GLU A 257 5.14 7.38 -17.96
CA GLU A 257 4.59 7.95 -16.72
C GLU A 257 4.51 6.90 -15.59
N LEU A 258 3.81 5.78 -15.83
CA LEU A 258 3.49 4.83 -14.75
C LEU A 258 4.70 4.02 -14.30
N VAL A 259 5.42 3.36 -15.22
CA VAL A 259 6.59 2.52 -14.90
C VAL A 259 7.64 3.29 -14.09
N PRO A 260 8.05 4.52 -14.47
CA PRO A 260 8.97 5.32 -13.67
C PRO A 260 8.46 5.57 -12.25
N LEU A 261 7.17 5.89 -12.09
CA LEU A 261 6.56 6.10 -10.77
C LEU A 261 6.56 4.82 -9.93
N LEU A 262 6.22 3.66 -10.51
CA LEU A 262 6.23 2.39 -9.78
C LEU A 262 7.66 2.04 -9.33
N PHE A 263 8.66 2.26 -10.18
CA PHE A 263 10.06 2.08 -9.82
C PHE A 263 10.53 3.03 -8.72
N PHE A 264 10.00 4.25 -8.68
CA PHE A 264 10.22 5.17 -7.58
C PHE A 264 9.59 4.63 -6.28
N ASN A 265 8.34 4.16 -6.34
CA ASN A 265 7.57 3.69 -5.18
C ASN A 265 8.13 2.40 -4.56
N ILE A 266 8.70 1.47 -5.34
CA ILE A 266 9.36 0.28 -4.76
C ILE A 266 10.64 0.61 -3.97
N GLN A 267 11.14 1.84 -4.07
CA GLN A 267 12.29 2.33 -3.30
C GLN A 267 11.87 3.11 -2.05
N GLN A 268 10.57 3.37 -1.85
CA GLN A 268 10.05 4.12 -0.71
C GLN A 268 9.79 3.21 0.49
N ALA A 269 10.04 3.72 1.70
CA ALA A 269 9.83 2.98 2.96
C ALA A 269 8.35 2.72 3.27
N ASN A 270 7.42 3.39 2.58
CA ASN A 270 5.99 3.16 2.77
C ASN A 270 5.60 1.76 2.26
N ILE A 271 5.22 0.90 3.20
CA ILE A 271 4.97 -0.52 2.97
C ILE A 271 3.80 -0.77 2.00
N PHE A 272 2.78 0.09 2.00
CA PHE A 272 1.59 -0.08 1.16
C PHE A 272 1.87 0.32 -0.28
N MET A 273 2.48 1.50 -0.48
CA MET A 273 2.89 1.97 -1.80
C MET A 273 3.93 1.03 -2.42
N ASN A 274 4.87 0.55 -1.62
CA ASN A 274 5.82 -0.47 -2.03
C ASN A 274 5.08 -1.72 -2.53
N ALA A 275 4.16 -2.27 -1.73
CA ALA A 275 3.42 -3.49 -2.07
C ALA A 275 2.59 -3.34 -3.37
N ILE A 276 1.85 -2.23 -3.52
CA ILE A 276 1.06 -1.97 -4.74
C ILE A 276 1.98 -1.82 -5.95
N ALA A 277 3.09 -1.09 -5.82
CA ALA A 277 4.03 -0.93 -6.93
C ALA A 277 4.65 -2.26 -7.36
N HIS A 278 4.95 -3.15 -6.42
CA HIS A 278 5.36 -4.53 -6.72
C HIS A 278 4.26 -5.33 -7.42
N SER A 279 3.00 -5.22 -6.97
CA SER A 279 1.84 -5.90 -7.57
C SER A 279 1.61 -5.45 -9.01
N MET A 280 1.54 -4.13 -9.22
CA MET A 280 1.34 -3.54 -10.55
C MET A 280 2.49 -3.87 -11.50
N LEU A 281 3.76 -3.74 -11.07
CA LEU A 281 4.90 -4.13 -11.91
C LEU A 281 4.84 -5.61 -12.28
N ARG A 282 4.46 -6.50 -11.34
CA ARG A 282 4.24 -7.92 -11.64
C ARG A 282 3.15 -8.09 -12.70
N GLU A 283 2.04 -7.40 -12.56
CA GLU A 283 0.95 -7.48 -13.51
C GLU A 283 1.37 -6.97 -14.90
N MET A 284 2.14 -5.88 -14.97
CA MET A 284 2.68 -5.38 -16.24
C MET A 284 3.67 -6.37 -16.88
N MET A 285 4.52 -7.01 -16.08
CA MET A 285 5.43 -8.06 -16.56
C MET A 285 4.65 -9.25 -17.15
N ASN A 286 3.47 -9.54 -16.60
CA ASN A 286 2.58 -10.63 -17.00
C ASN A 286 1.72 -10.31 -18.23
N LEU A 287 1.07 -9.15 -18.27
CA LEU A 287 0.16 -8.76 -19.35
C LEU A 287 0.92 -8.34 -20.59
N TYR A 288 2.00 -7.56 -20.41
CA TYR A 288 2.78 -6.99 -21.50
C TYR A 288 4.07 -7.74 -21.77
N THR A 289 4.07 -9.06 -21.54
CA THR A 289 5.26 -9.91 -21.66
C THR A 289 5.95 -9.74 -23.02
N LYS A 290 5.20 -9.66 -24.12
CA LYS A 290 5.73 -9.60 -25.50
C LYS A 290 6.22 -8.21 -25.90
N GLU A 291 5.71 -7.17 -25.27
CA GLU A 291 5.94 -5.77 -25.62
C GLU A 291 7.15 -5.20 -24.86
N PHE A 292 7.06 -5.18 -23.52
CA PHE A 292 8.08 -4.58 -22.66
C PHE A 292 8.25 -5.26 -21.30
N GLY A 293 7.31 -6.09 -20.86
CA GLY A 293 7.30 -6.70 -19.53
C GLY A 293 8.58 -7.43 -19.19
N ILE A 294 9.12 -8.21 -20.14
CA ILE A 294 10.40 -8.91 -19.99
C ILE A 294 11.57 -7.96 -19.77
N LYS A 295 11.55 -6.80 -20.43
CA LYS A 295 12.60 -5.77 -20.31
C LYS A 295 12.59 -5.11 -18.93
N LEU A 296 11.47 -5.17 -18.19
CA LEU A 296 11.37 -4.65 -16.84
C LEU A 296 12.02 -5.57 -15.79
N ILE A 297 11.99 -6.89 -16.01
CA ILE A 297 12.38 -7.90 -15.02
C ILE A 297 13.81 -7.68 -14.47
N PRO A 298 14.86 -7.43 -15.29
CA PRO A 298 16.20 -7.23 -14.76
C PRO A 298 16.30 -6.03 -13.81
N LYS A 299 15.70 -4.90 -14.20
CA LYS A 299 15.68 -3.67 -13.39
C LYS A 299 14.85 -3.86 -12.12
N TYR A 300 13.71 -4.53 -12.23
CA TYR A 300 12.85 -4.91 -11.11
C TYR A 300 13.62 -5.73 -10.06
N ILE A 301 14.26 -6.82 -10.48
CA ILE A 301 15.03 -7.68 -9.58
C ILE A 301 16.19 -6.91 -8.93
N GLN A 302 16.93 -6.12 -9.72
CA GLN A 302 18.04 -5.33 -9.22
C GLN A 302 17.61 -4.36 -8.10
N ILE A 303 16.56 -3.57 -8.33
CA ILE A 303 16.09 -2.57 -7.35
C ILE A 303 15.48 -3.26 -6.13
N SER A 304 14.66 -4.29 -6.34
CA SER A 304 13.99 -4.99 -5.25
C SER A 304 14.98 -5.70 -4.31
N LEU A 305 16.01 -6.36 -4.87
CA LEU A 305 17.03 -7.03 -4.05
C LEU A 305 17.97 -6.05 -3.36
N ARG A 306 18.30 -4.91 -3.99
CA ARG A 306 19.09 -3.84 -3.37
C ARG A 306 18.44 -3.31 -2.09
N ASN A 307 17.10 -3.22 -2.10
CA ASN A 307 16.30 -2.63 -1.03
C ASN A 307 15.80 -3.66 0.01
N TYR A 308 15.85 -4.95 -0.30
CA TYR A 308 15.57 -6.02 0.67
C TYR A 308 16.72 -6.15 1.71
N PRO A 309 16.45 -6.36 3.02
CA PRO A 309 15.13 -6.53 3.66
C PRO A 309 14.55 -5.24 4.26
N LYS A 310 15.20 -4.09 4.03
CA LYS A 310 14.85 -2.84 4.71
C LYS A 310 13.53 -2.26 4.24
N ILE A 311 13.28 -2.33 2.93
CA ILE A 311 12.15 -1.67 2.28
C ILE A 311 11.29 -2.72 1.56
N THR A 312 11.91 -3.48 0.66
CA THR A 312 11.20 -4.50 -0.09
C THR A 312 10.78 -5.65 0.81
N ARG A 313 9.50 -6.02 0.74
CA ARG A 313 8.94 -7.18 1.45
C ARG A 313 9.29 -8.49 0.78
N LEU A 314 9.42 -9.54 1.60
CA LEU A 314 9.64 -10.89 1.10
C LEU A 314 8.46 -11.38 0.25
N GLU A 315 7.23 -11.11 0.68
CA GLU A 315 6.03 -11.59 -0.02
C GLU A 315 5.95 -11.03 -1.44
N SER A 316 6.23 -9.73 -1.61
CA SER A 316 6.25 -9.05 -2.91
C SER A 316 7.29 -9.67 -3.87
N LEU A 317 8.50 -9.96 -3.36
CA LEU A 317 9.54 -10.64 -4.12
C LEU A 317 9.12 -12.05 -4.52
N VAL A 318 8.58 -12.84 -3.58
CA VAL A 318 8.16 -14.22 -3.84
C VAL A 318 7.07 -14.28 -4.91
N GLN A 319 6.05 -13.43 -4.80
CA GLN A 319 4.96 -13.39 -5.78
C GLN A 319 5.48 -13.05 -7.19
N SER A 320 6.45 -12.15 -7.29
CA SER A 320 7.04 -11.80 -8.58
C SER A 320 7.96 -12.90 -9.11
N MET A 321 8.66 -13.61 -8.23
CA MET A 321 9.47 -14.75 -8.64
C MET A 321 8.62 -15.89 -9.17
N ILE A 322 7.46 -16.17 -8.60
CA ILE A 322 6.55 -17.20 -9.12
C ILE A 322 6.20 -16.91 -10.58
N LEU A 323 5.82 -15.67 -10.91
CA LEU A 323 5.63 -15.26 -12.31
C LEU A 323 6.89 -15.56 -13.15
N ILE A 324 8.06 -15.13 -12.67
CA ILE A 324 9.32 -15.20 -13.43
C ILE A 324 9.81 -16.64 -13.65
N VAL A 325 9.66 -17.54 -12.68
CA VAL A 325 10.29 -18.89 -12.72
C VAL A 325 9.34 -20.01 -13.10
N ASP A 326 8.04 -19.80 -12.97
CA ASP A 326 7.02 -20.81 -13.28
C ASP A 326 6.25 -20.38 -14.52
N ILE A 327 5.55 -19.25 -14.43
CA ILE A 327 4.59 -18.84 -15.46
C ILE A 327 5.29 -18.45 -16.77
N LEU A 328 6.37 -17.65 -16.73
CA LEU A 328 7.02 -17.19 -17.96
C LEU A 328 7.69 -18.33 -18.74
N PRO A 329 8.54 -19.20 -18.14
CA PRO A 329 9.15 -20.29 -18.89
C PRO A 329 8.16 -21.34 -19.36
N ALA A 330 7.05 -21.56 -18.62
CA ALA A 330 5.97 -22.45 -19.06
C ALA A 330 5.22 -21.89 -20.28
N ARG A 331 5.09 -20.57 -20.40
CA ARG A 331 4.51 -19.92 -21.59
C ARG A 331 5.46 -19.94 -22.78
N ASP A 332 6.73 -19.69 -22.53
CA ASP A 332 7.77 -19.62 -23.56
C ASP A 332 9.14 -20.02 -22.96
N PRO A 333 9.69 -21.19 -23.36
CA PRO A 333 10.98 -21.67 -22.88
C PRO A 333 12.14 -20.69 -23.10
N GLU A 334 12.03 -19.76 -24.06
CA GLU A 334 13.03 -18.71 -24.30
C GLU A 334 13.22 -17.77 -23.09
N TYR A 335 12.25 -17.72 -22.17
CA TYR A 335 12.35 -16.92 -20.95
C TYR A 335 13.08 -17.66 -19.81
N GLY A 336 13.42 -18.94 -19.99
CA GLY A 336 14.16 -19.73 -19.02
C GLY A 336 15.51 -19.10 -18.59
N PRO A 337 16.37 -18.61 -19.50
CA PRO A 337 17.60 -17.91 -19.15
C PRO A 337 17.39 -16.68 -18.27
N LEU A 338 16.31 -15.91 -18.49
CA LEU A 338 15.97 -14.75 -17.66
C LEU A 338 15.55 -15.19 -16.26
N ALA A 339 14.73 -16.24 -16.15
CA ALA A 339 14.36 -16.81 -14.87
C ALA A 339 15.60 -17.26 -14.06
N LEU A 340 16.54 -17.94 -14.73
CA LEU A 340 17.80 -18.37 -14.11
C LEU A 340 18.68 -17.19 -13.70
N TYR A 341 18.72 -16.11 -14.48
CA TYR A 341 19.36 -14.86 -14.07
C TYR A 341 18.77 -14.34 -12.76
N CYS A 342 17.44 -14.26 -12.64
CA CYS A 342 16.77 -13.79 -11.43
C CYS A 342 17.08 -14.67 -10.21
N ILE A 343 17.06 -16.01 -10.38
CA ILE A 343 17.41 -16.97 -9.32
C ILE A 343 18.87 -16.77 -8.86
N ARG A 344 19.81 -16.54 -9.80
CA ARG A 344 21.22 -16.25 -9.46
C ARG A 344 21.36 -14.96 -8.67
N GLU A 345 20.64 -13.91 -9.04
CA GLU A 345 20.66 -12.65 -8.29
C GLU A 345 20.11 -12.82 -6.86
N GLN A 346 19.07 -13.64 -6.68
CA GLN A 346 18.60 -13.99 -5.34
C GLN A 346 19.64 -14.77 -4.55
N ALA A 347 20.28 -15.77 -5.14
CA ALA A 347 21.33 -16.54 -4.48
C ALA A 347 22.51 -15.64 -4.07
N LYS A 348 22.92 -14.70 -4.92
CA LYS A 348 23.92 -13.66 -4.58
C LYS A 348 23.45 -12.83 -3.39
N ARG A 349 22.19 -12.41 -3.35
CA ARG A 349 21.65 -11.62 -2.26
C ARG A 349 21.59 -12.41 -0.94
N VAL A 350 21.24 -13.69 -0.96
CA VAL A 350 21.32 -14.57 0.25
C VAL A 350 22.73 -14.54 0.83
N ARG A 351 23.76 -14.70 0.00
CA ARG A 351 25.17 -14.65 0.45
C ARG A 351 25.56 -13.30 1.06
N GLN A 352 25.01 -12.20 0.57
CA GLN A 352 25.29 -10.86 1.13
C GLN A 352 24.57 -10.60 2.47
N LEU A 353 23.54 -11.39 2.79
CA LEU A 353 22.76 -11.23 4.03
C LEU A 353 23.32 -12.05 5.20
N THR A 354 24.44 -12.75 5.02
CA THR A 354 25.14 -13.49 6.09
C THR A 354 25.50 -12.52 7.23
N GLY A 355 24.77 -12.60 8.34
CA GLY A 355 24.84 -11.67 9.48
C GLY A 355 23.46 -11.20 9.99
N ASN A 356 22.45 -11.12 9.12
CA ASN A 356 21.07 -10.80 9.51
C ASN A 356 20.25 -12.10 9.63
N LYS A 357 20.31 -12.74 10.81
CA LYS A 357 19.88 -14.13 11.03
C LYS A 357 18.44 -14.45 10.58
N LEU A 358 17.48 -13.54 10.77
CA LEU A 358 16.08 -13.84 10.45
C LEU A 358 15.77 -13.60 8.96
N SER A 359 16.17 -12.45 8.43
CA SER A 359 15.92 -12.07 7.03
C SER A 359 16.63 -13.01 6.07
N SER A 360 17.89 -13.37 6.37
CA SER A 360 18.66 -14.34 5.58
C SER A 360 17.98 -15.72 5.57
N LYS A 361 17.49 -16.21 6.72
CA LYS A 361 16.79 -17.51 6.80
C LYS A 361 15.50 -17.53 5.98
N LEU A 362 14.66 -16.51 6.10
CA LEU A 362 13.40 -16.45 5.36
C LEU A 362 13.63 -16.30 3.85
N PHE A 363 14.61 -15.48 3.45
CA PHE A 363 14.96 -15.28 2.06
C PHE A 363 15.63 -16.53 1.44
N CYS A 364 16.46 -17.23 2.21
CA CYS A 364 16.98 -18.53 1.81
C CYS A 364 15.84 -19.54 1.63
N LEU A 365 14.91 -19.63 2.58
CA LEU A 365 13.77 -20.54 2.47
C LEU A 365 12.90 -20.23 1.24
N SER A 366 12.69 -18.96 0.88
CA SER A 366 11.96 -18.62 -0.34
C SER A 366 12.69 -19.07 -1.61
N LEU A 367 14.01 -18.93 -1.66
CA LEU A 367 14.82 -19.41 -2.77
C LEU A 367 14.75 -20.94 -2.90
N LEU A 368 14.86 -21.65 -1.77
CA LEU A 368 14.74 -23.11 -1.75
C LEU A 368 13.36 -23.57 -2.21
N ARG A 369 12.29 -22.83 -1.91
CA ARG A 369 10.93 -23.15 -2.38
C ARG A 369 10.78 -23.05 -3.89
N LEU A 370 11.63 -22.29 -4.59
CA LEU A 370 11.54 -22.16 -6.05
C LEU A 370 11.72 -23.51 -6.76
N VAL A 371 12.49 -24.47 -6.21
CA VAL A 371 12.64 -25.82 -6.83
C VAL A 371 11.32 -26.57 -6.94
N SER A 372 10.39 -26.29 -6.02
CA SER A 372 9.10 -26.94 -6.00
C SER A 372 8.08 -26.29 -6.92
N ILE A 373 8.36 -25.09 -7.44
CA ILE A 373 7.40 -24.27 -8.18
C ILE A 373 7.90 -23.96 -9.60
N CYS A 374 9.21 -23.83 -9.84
CA CYS A 374 9.73 -23.41 -11.15
C CYS A 374 9.31 -24.36 -12.27
N ASP A 375 9.21 -23.87 -13.50
CA ASP A 375 8.89 -24.72 -14.63
C ASP A 375 9.92 -25.85 -14.80
N THR A 376 9.47 -27.01 -15.29
CA THR A 376 10.32 -28.19 -15.43
C THR A 376 11.50 -27.96 -16.38
N SER A 377 11.35 -27.09 -17.39
CA SER A 377 12.43 -26.75 -18.34
C SER A 377 13.65 -26.11 -17.66
N ILE A 378 13.45 -25.41 -16.53
CA ILE A 378 14.52 -24.76 -15.77
C ILE A 378 14.82 -25.43 -14.43
N LEU A 379 14.20 -26.58 -14.14
CA LEU A 379 14.36 -27.28 -12.87
C LEU A 379 15.82 -27.68 -12.61
N LEU A 380 16.46 -28.39 -13.54
CA LEU A 380 17.84 -28.84 -13.35
C LEU A 380 18.83 -27.67 -13.17
N PRO A 381 18.82 -26.62 -14.02
CA PRO A 381 19.69 -25.46 -13.78
C PRO A 381 19.36 -24.69 -12.49
N THR A 382 18.10 -24.67 -12.05
CA THR A 382 17.71 -24.07 -10.76
C THR A 382 18.33 -24.83 -9.60
N ILE A 383 18.24 -26.16 -9.64
CA ILE A 383 18.82 -27.06 -8.65
C ILE A 383 20.33 -26.86 -8.57
N GLU A 384 21.04 -26.75 -9.69
CA GLU A 384 22.48 -26.46 -9.71
C GLU A 384 22.84 -25.14 -9.02
N ILE A 385 22.04 -24.09 -9.22
CA ILE A 385 22.29 -22.79 -8.57
C ILE A 385 22.16 -22.94 -7.04
N ILE A 386 21.18 -23.69 -6.57
CA ILE A 386 20.95 -23.94 -5.14
C ILE A 386 22.03 -24.83 -4.55
N GLU A 387 22.44 -25.88 -5.25
CA GLU A 387 23.57 -26.72 -4.88
C GLU A 387 24.83 -25.88 -4.69
N ARG A 388 25.17 -25.04 -5.67
CA ARG A 388 26.32 -24.12 -5.55
C ARG A 388 26.16 -23.16 -4.38
N LEU A 389 24.96 -22.64 -4.12
CA LEU A 389 24.73 -21.80 -2.95
C LEU A 389 25.06 -22.54 -1.65
N ILE A 390 24.57 -23.76 -1.49
CA ILE A 390 24.78 -24.58 -0.27
C ILE A 390 26.26 -24.95 -0.12
N LEU A 391 26.88 -25.49 -1.19
CA LEU A 391 28.28 -25.91 -1.15
C LEU A 391 29.24 -24.75 -0.85
N THR A 392 28.92 -23.53 -1.32
CA THR A 392 29.73 -22.33 -1.03
C THR A 392 29.43 -21.66 0.32
N THR A 393 28.41 -22.12 1.05
CA THR A 393 28.09 -21.57 2.38
C THR A 393 29.11 -22.07 3.38
N THR A 394 29.85 -21.17 4.04
CA THR A 394 30.97 -21.54 4.92
C THR A 394 30.52 -22.15 6.25
N SER A 395 29.35 -21.78 6.75
CA SER A 395 28.82 -22.28 8.02
C SER A 395 28.15 -23.64 7.85
N GLN A 396 28.72 -24.69 8.45
CA GLN A 396 28.15 -26.04 8.45
C GLN A 396 26.74 -26.07 9.05
N SER A 397 26.48 -25.27 10.10
CA SER A 397 25.15 -25.16 10.69
C SER A 397 24.13 -24.55 9.73
N GLU A 398 24.55 -23.56 8.93
CA GLU A 398 23.69 -22.98 7.88
C GLU A 398 23.45 -23.97 6.75
N GLN A 399 24.50 -24.68 6.28
CA GLN A 399 24.35 -25.76 5.29
C GLN A 399 23.36 -26.82 5.74
N GLN A 400 23.47 -27.30 6.99
CA GLN A 400 22.53 -28.26 7.58
C GLN A 400 21.10 -27.71 7.62
N THR A 401 20.94 -26.44 8.02
CA THR A 401 19.63 -25.77 8.04
C THR A 401 19.02 -25.68 6.64
N MET A 402 19.81 -25.33 5.63
CA MET A 402 19.37 -25.30 4.23
C MET A 402 18.96 -26.68 3.75
N CYS A 403 19.72 -27.73 4.07
CA CYS A 403 19.40 -29.12 3.71
C CYS A 403 18.11 -29.61 4.38
N LEU A 404 17.90 -29.29 5.67
CA LEU A 404 16.66 -29.61 6.38
C LEU A 404 15.44 -28.92 5.74
N ASN A 405 15.59 -27.64 5.38
CA ASN A 405 14.55 -26.89 4.69
C ASN A 405 14.27 -27.48 3.29
N LEU A 406 15.30 -27.86 2.54
CA LEU A 406 15.16 -28.54 1.25
C LEU A 406 14.39 -29.86 1.40
N ARG A 407 14.78 -30.71 2.36
CA ARG A 407 14.07 -31.97 2.63
C ARG A 407 12.58 -31.74 2.88
N PHE A 408 12.23 -30.68 3.64
CA PHE A 408 10.84 -30.31 3.88
C PHE A 408 10.12 -29.82 2.62
N VAL A 409 10.78 -29.02 1.79
CA VAL A 409 10.24 -28.53 0.52
C VAL A 409 9.99 -29.69 -0.46
N ILE A 410 10.92 -30.64 -0.54
CA ILE A 410 10.84 -31.82 -1.42
C ILE A 410 9.76 -32.79 -0.94
N SER A 411 9.67 -33.04 0.37
CA SER A 411 8.68 -33.99 0.91
C SER A 411 7.24 -33.55 0.66
N ARG A 412 6.99 -32.24 0.66
CA ARG A 412 5.70 -31.61 0.37
C ARG A 412 5.42 -31.36 -1.11
N ASN A 413 6.33 -31.75 -2.00
CA ASN A 413 6.06 -31.66 -3.43
C ASN A 413 5.07 -32.77 -3.85
N PHE A 414 3.99 -32.37 -4.54
CA PHE A 414 2.93 -33.27 -5.01
C PHE A 414 3.15 -33.78 -6.44
N ASP A 415 4.05 -33.17 -7.22
CA ASP A 415 4.45 -33.64 -8.54
C ASP A 415 5.45 -34.80 -8.39
N ALA A 416 5.00 -36.02 -8.72
CA ALA A 416 5.79 -37.24 -8.56
C ALA A 416 7.09 -37.23 -9.39
N THR A 417 7.04 -36.71 -10.62
CA THR A 417 8.19 -36.66 -11.53
C THR A 417 9.26 -35.72 -10.99
N ARG A 418 8.86 -34.50 -10.63
CA ARG A 418 9.73 -33.51 -10.02
C ARG A 418 10.28 -33.99 -8.68
N LYS A 419 9.43 -34.61 -7.85
CA LYS A 419 9.83 -35.15 -6.55
C LYS A 419 10.93 -36.20 -6.70
N ASN A 420 10.82 -37.11 -7.68
CA ASN A 420 11.86 -38.12 -7.92
C ASN A 420 13.20 -37.47 -8.32
N ILE A 421 13.18 -36.48 -9.22
CA ILE A 421 14.38 -35.71 -9.60
C ILE A 421 15.00 -35.05 -8.37
N LEU A 422 14.18 -34.36 -7.56
CA LEU A 422 14.64 -33.64 -6.39
C LEU A 422 15.16 -34.56 -5.27
N VAL A 423 14.53 -35.72 -5.06
CA VAL A 423 14.99 -36.71 -4.07
C VAL A 423 16.36 -37.26 -4.48
N ASN A 424 16.51 -37.67 -5.74
CA ASN A 424 17.79 -38.20 -6.23
C ASN A 424 18.91 -37.15 -6.14
N TRP A 425 18.63 -35.92 -6.57
CA TRP A 425 19.57 -34.82 -6.42
C TRP A 425 19.91 -34.53 -4.95
N TYR A 426 18.91 -34.50 -4.05
CA TYR A 426 19.14 -34.23 -2.64
C TYR A 426 20.03 -35.31 -1.99
N LEU A 427 19.83 -36.58 -2.34
CA LEU A 427 20.69 -37.67 -1.86
C LEU A 427 22.14 -37.49 -2.32
N HIS A 428 22.35 -37.11 -3.59
CA HIS A 428 23.67 -36.79 -4.12
C HIS A 428 24.30 -35.60 -3.39
N LEU A 429 23.55 -34.51 -3.17
CA LEU A 429 24.03 -33.33 -2.43
C LEU A 429 24.52 -33.69 -1.02
N ILE A 430 23.79 -34.55 -0.31
CA ILE A 430 24.18 -34.99 1.04
C ILE A 430 25.49 -35.79 0.99
N GLN A 431 25.67 -36.67 0.01
CA GLN A 431 26.92 -37.42 -0.17
C GLN A 431 28.11 -36.48 -0.43
N VAL A 432 27.95 -35.49 -1.31
CA VAL A 432 28.99 -34.48 -1.59
C VAL A 432 29.36 -33.69 -0.34
N LEU A 433 28.36 -33.29 0.47
CA LEU A 433 28.60 -32.57 1.72
C LEU A 433 29.32 -33.43 2.77
N GLN A 434 29.05 -34.73 2.83
CA GLN A 434 29.74 -35.66 3.73
C GLN A 434 31.21 -35.84 3.33
N LEU A 435 31.48 -36.08 2.04
CA LEU A 435 32.84 -36.20 1.52
C LEU A 435 33.68 -34.94 1.78
N ASN A 436 33.08 -33.76 1.60
CA ASN A 436 33.77 -32.50 1.89
C ASN A 436 34.09 -32.32 3.39
N GLN A 437 33.29 -32.90 4.29
CA GLN A 437 33.58 -32.88 5.73
C GLN A 437 34.75 -33.80 6.08
N GLU A 438 34.82 -34.99 5.45
CA GLU A 438 35.91 -35.95 5.65
C GLU A 438 37.24 -35.38 5.15
N ILE A 439 37.26 -34.70 4.01
CA ILE A 439 38.48 -34.05 3.46
C ILE A 439 38.99 -32.94 4.38
N VAL A 440 38.10 -32.10 4.93
CA VAL A 440 38.48 -30.99 5.83
C VAL A 440 38.93 -31.50 7.22
N GLN A 441 38.51 -32.70 7.61
CA GLN A 441 38.90 -33.35 8.88
C GLN A 441 40.11 -34.30 8.73
N SER A 442 40.59 -34.52 7.51
CA SER A 442 41.81 -35.28 7.24
C SER A 442 43.03 -34.38 7.51
N PRO A 443 43.99 -34.81 8.35
CA PRO A 443 45.08 -33.96 8.86
C PRO A 443 46.07 -33.46 7.80
#